data_AF-F4JGB0-F1
#
_entry.id   AF-F4JGB0-F1
#
_cell.length_a   1.000
_cell.length_b   1.000
_cell.length_c   1.000
_cell.angle_alpha   90.00
_cell.angle_beta   90.00
_cell.angle_gamma   90.00
#
_symmetry.space_group_name_H-M   'P 1'
#
loop_
_entity.id
_entity.type
_entity.pdbx_description
1 polymer ?
#
loop_
_entity_poly.entity_id
_entity_poly.type
_entity_poly.pdbx_seq_one_letter_code
_entity_poly.pdbx_strand_id
1 'polypeptide(L)'
;MDEDDSLNALSQTASSSGTPSRIVLNKEYLKRGQNKKGYIYGLGSVQYRDINPSQKVATTMSHNLDNEMRMNGLEKNNHALKKHNEALKEDMVVLKTGWVGSPARRDGSLAGTAARRDGSFALVAGRDGSPAPDALIHFKY
;
A
#
# COMPACT_ATOMS: atom_id res chain seq x y z
N MET A 1 -16.83 -8.12 -38.75
CA MET A 1 -17.28 -6.81 -38.21
C MET A 1 -16.71 -6.81 -36.83
N ASP A 2 -15.46 -6.36 -36.71
CA ASP A 2 -14.68 -6.42 -35.48
C ASP A 2 -13.92 -5.09 -35.44
N GLU A 3 -14.55 -4.10 -34.80
CA GLU A 3 -14.01 -2.76 -34.58
C GLU A 3 -13.11 -2.83 -33.33
N ASP A 4 -11.81 -3.00 -33.53
CA ASP A 4 -10.79 -2.85 -32.50
C ASP A 4 -10.49 -1.36 -32.26
N ASP A 5 -11.32 -0.72 -31.43
CA ASP A 5 -11.12 0.63 -30.89
C ASP A 5 -9.95 0.66 -29.89
N SER A 6 -8.72 0.64 -30.40
CA SER A 6 -7.48 0.80 -29.62
C SER A 6 -6.88 2.20 -29.79
N LEU A 7 -7.71 3.23 -29.69
CA LEU A 7 -7.28 4.63 -29.65
C LEU A 7 -7.40 5.24 -28.25
N ASN A 8 -6.60 4.79 -27.27
CA ASN A 8 -6.26 5.69 -26.15
C ASN A 8 -5.05 5.28 -25.28
N ALA A 9 -4.02 4.69 -25.88
CA ALA A 9 -2.73 4.50 -25.19
C ALA A 9 -1.89 5.80 -25.16
N LEU A 10 -2.45 6.89 -24.63
CA LEU A 10 -1.69 8.09 -24.28
C LEU A 10 -1.40 8.07 -22.77
N SER A 11 -0.61 7.09 -22.35
CA SER A 11 0.12 7.13 -21.08
C SER A 11 1.24 8.17 -21.23
N GLN A 12 0.89 9.45 -21.08
CA GLN A 12 1.80 10.56 -21.27
C GLN A 12 1.99 11.31 -19.95
N THR A 13 2.67 10.71 -18.97
CA THR A 13 3.28 11.46 -17.85
C THR A 13 4.63 10.89 -17.42
N ALA A 14 5.57 10.79 -18.37
CA ALA A 14 6.99 10.93 -18.04
C ALA A 14 7.36 12.41 -18.23
N SER A 15 6.96 13.26 -17.28
CA SER A 15 7.37 14.68 -17.29
C SER A 15 8.81 14.76 -16.79
N SER A 16 9.75 14.84 -17.73
CA SER A 16 11.13 15.24 -17.50
C SER A 16 11.19 16.63 -16.84
N SER A 17 12.27 16.90 -16.12
CA SER A 17 12.41 17.87 -15.01
C SER A 17 12.38 19.36 -15.39
N GLY A 18 11.50 19.79 -16.29
CA GLY A 18 11.34 21.19 -16.68
C GLY A 18 9.91 21.65 -16.99
N THR A 19 8.99 20.74 -17.33
CA THR A 19 7.60 21.11 -17.62
C THR A 19 6.71 21.05 -16.38
N PRO A 20 6.00 22.14 -16.01
CA PRO A 20 5.06 22.08 -14.89
C PRO A 20 3.96 21.07 -15.17
N SER A 21 3.62 20.26 -14.17
CA SER A 21 2.56 19.27 -14.33
C SER A 21 1.22 19.94 -14.63
N ARG A 22 0.33 19.24 -15.35
CA ARG A 22 -1.03 19.71 -15.64
C ARG A 22 -1.77 20.15 -14.36
N ILE A 23 -1.57 19.43 -13.25
CA ILE A 23 -2.13 19.78 -11.94
C ILE A 23 -1.66 21.17 -11.50
N VAL A 24 -0.36 21.47 -11.62
CA VAL A 24 0.20 22.79 -11.28
C VAL A 24 -0.40 23.87 -12.18
N LEU A 25 -0.45 23.63 -13.49
CA LEU A 25 -1.02 24.57 -14.46
C LEU A 25 -2.49 24.87 -14.18
N ASN A 26 -3.29 23.83 -13.91
CA ASN A 26 -4.72 23.97 -13.62
C ASN A 26 -4.95 24.69 -12.29
N LYS A 27 -4.15 24.42 -11.25
CA LYS A 27 -4.19 25.16 -9.98
C LYS A 27 -3.89 26.64 -10.19
N GLU A 28 -2.85 26.96 -10.97
CA GLU A 28 -2.51 28.34 -11.31
C GLU A 28 -3.58 29.01 -12.16
N TYR A 29 -4.18 28.29 -13.11
CA TYR A 29 -5.31 28.79 -13.91
C TYR A 29 -6.48 29.19 -13.03
N LEU A 30 -6.88 28.34 -12.07
CA LEU A 30 -7.98 28.64 -11.14
C LEU A 30 -7.68 29.84 -10.24
N LYS A 31 -6.44 29.98 -9.74
CA LYS A 31 -6.03 31.17 -8.97
C LYS A 31 -6.12 32.45 -9.81
N ARG A 32 -5.72 32.38 -11.08
CA ARG A 32 -5.73 33.53 -12.00
C ARG A 32 -7.11 33.82 -12.57
N GLY A 33 -7.99 32.83 -12.60
CA GLY A 33 -9.39 32.91 -13.02
C GLY A 33 -10.31 33.46 -11.95
N GLN A 34 -9.82 34.34 -11.07
CA GLN A 34 -10.65 35.17 -10.23
C GLN A 34 -11.02 36.46 -10.97
N ASN A 35 -12.09 37.12 -10.53
CA ASN A 35 -12.61 38.34 -11.15
C ASN A 35 -11.48 39.36 -11.32
N LYS A 36 -11.19 39.72 -12.57
CA LYS A 36 -10.17 40.70 -12.91
C LYS A 36 -10.84 41.92 -13.49
N LYS A 37 -10.55 43.07 -12.88
CA LYS A 37 -10.91 44.37 -13.41
C LYS A 37 -9.75 44.89 -14.25
N GLY A 38 -10.03 45.43 -15.42
CA GLY A 38 -8.96 45.94 -16.27
C GLY A 38 -9.43 46.79 -17.43
N TYR A 39 -8.46 47.43 -18.06
CA TYR A 39 -8.66 48.15 -19.31
C TYR A 39 -8.34 47.25 -20.49
N ILE A 40 -9.26 47.22 -21.45
CA ILE A 40 -9.03 46.60 -22.76
C ILE A 40 -8.69 47.74 -23.71
N TYR A 41 -7.51 47.66 -24.33
CA TYR A 41 -7.04 48.61 -25.33
C TYR A 41 -7.38 48.06 -26.72
N GLY A 42 -8.22 48.79 -27.45
CA GLY A 42 -8.49 48.56 -28.87
C GLY A 42 -7.90 49.69 -29.71
N LEU A 43 -7.85 49.51 -31.04
CA LEU A 43 -7.46 50.58 -31.97
C LEU A 43 -8.34 51.82 -31.73
N GLY A 44 -7.76 52.84 -31.10
CA GLY A 44 -8.40 54.14 -30.84
C GLY A 44 -9.29 54.25 -29.60
N SER A 45 -9.42 53.22 -28.74
CA SER A 45 -10.19 53.37 -27.50
C SER A 45 -9.70 52.48 -26.35
N VAL A 46 -9.92 52.97 -25.12
CA VAL A 46 -9.68 52.23 -23.88
C VAL A 46 -11.04 52.00 -23.22
N GLN A 47 -11.44 50.73 -23.06
CA GLN A 47 -12.68 50.37 -22.38
C GLN A 47 -12.35 49.68 -21.06
N TYR A 48 -12.88 50.20 -19.96
CA TYR A 48 -12.87 49.48 -18.69
C TYR A 48 -13.86 48.32 -18.78
N ARG A 49 -13.42 47.10 -18.47
CA ARG A 49 -14.30 45.93 -18.40
C ARG A 49 -14.00 45.10 -17.16
N ASP A 50 -15.07 44.68 -16.49
CA ASP A 50 -15.03 43.60 -15.52
C ASP A 50 -15.09 42.27 -16.27
N ILE A 51 -14.00 41.50 -16.23
CA ILE A 51 -13.96 40.16 -16.80
C ILE A 51 -14.34 39.18 -15.70
N ASN A 52 -15.58 38.69 -15.78
CA ASN A 52 -16.05 37.60 -14.95
C ASN A 52 -15.73 36.26 -15.64
N PRO A 53 -14.83 35.45 -15.09
CA PRO A 53 -14.52 34.13 -15.63
C PRO A 53 -15.75 33.23 -15.53
N SER A 54 -15.88 32.29 -16.47
CA SER A 54 -17.01 31.37 -16.48
C SER A 54 -17.00 30.51 -15.22
N GLN A 55 -17.99 30.74 -14.34
CA GLN A 55 -18.14 30.00 -13.09
C GLN A 55 -18.24 28.49 -13.36
N LYS A 56 -18.98 28.09 -14.40
CA LYS A 56 -19.11 26.69 -14.79
C LYS A 56 -17.76 26.04 -15.10
N VAL A 57 -16.91 26.73 -15.87
CA VAL A 57 -15.57 26.23 -16.23
C VAL A 57 -14.69 26.11 -14.99
N ALA A 58 -14.70 27.13 -14.12
CA ALA A 58 -13.92 27.11 -12.88
C ALA A 58 -14.36 25.97 -11.94
N THR A 59 -15.67 25.78 -11.77
CA THR A 59 -16.24 24.70 -10.96
C THR A 59 -15.89 23.33 -11.52
N THR A 60 -16.13 23.07 -12.81
CA THR A 60 -15.78 21.79 -13.45
C THR A 60 -14.28 21.50 -13.34
N MET A 61 -13.43 22.50 -13.59
CA MET A 61 -11.98 22.34 -13.50
C MET A 61 -11.53 22.02 -12.06
N SER A 62 -12.14 22.66 -11.06
CA SER A 62 -11.85 22.40 -9.65
C SER A 62 -12.23 20.97 -9.24
N HIS A 63 -13.40 20.49 -9.65
CA HIS A 63 -13.82 19.11 -9.39
C HIS A 63 -12.91 18.09 -10.08
N ASN A 64 -12.52 18.35 -11.33
CA ASN A 64 -11.62 17.46 -12.06
C ASN A 64 -10.24 17.39 -11.38
N LEU A 65 -9.72 18.52 -10.90
CA LEU A 65 -8.47 18.56 -10.14
C LEU A 65 -8.55 17.77 -8.82
N ASP A 66 -9.65 17.89 -8.09
CA ASP A 66 -9.87 17.11 -6.87
C ASP A 66 -9.88 15.61 -7.18
N ASN A 67 -10.63 15.20 -8.21
CA ASN A 67 -10.69 13.83 -8.66
C ASN A 67 -9.31 13.29 -9.08
N GLU A 68 -8.53 14.07 -9.82
CA GLU A 68 -7.17 13.69 -10.24
C GLU A 68 -6.23 13.51 -9.04
N MET A 69 -6.27 14.42 -8.05
CA MET A 69 -5.45 14.29 -6.83
C MET A 69 -5.86 13.08 -6.00
N ARG A 70 -7.17 12.81 -5.88
CA ARG A 70 -7.69 11.64 -5.18
C ARG A 70 -7.32 10.35 -5.88
N MET A 71 -7.44 10.29 -7.21
CA MET A 71 -7.06 9.14 -8.03
C MET A 71 -5.57 8.85 -7.90
N ASN A 72 -4.70 9.86 -7.99
CA ASN A 72 -3.26 9.71 -7.75
C ASN A 72 -2.94 9.16 -6.35
N GLY A 73 -3.71 9.56 -5.33
CA GLY A 73 -3.60 9.02 -3.97
C GLY A 73 -4.03 7.55 -3.89
N LEU A 74 -5.16 7.20 -4.54
CA LEU A 74 -5.65 5.82 -4.62
C LEU A 74 -4.69 4.90 -5.37
N GLU A 75 -4.07 5.37 -6.46
CA GLU A 75 -3.07 4.63 -7.22
C GLU A 75 -1.84 4.29 -6.37
N LYS A 76 -1.34 5.26 -5.60
CA LYS A 76 -0.24 5.03 -4.64
C LYS A 76 -0.61 4.01 -3.58
N ASN A 77 -1.80 4.14 -3.00
CA ASN A 77 -2.29 3.19 -1.99
C ASN A 77 -2.47 1.78 -2.58
N ASN A 78 -2.99 1.68 -3.81
CA ASN A 78 -3.14 0.41 -4.51
C ASN A 78 -1.78 -0.26 -4.74
N HIS A 79 -0.76 0.51 -5.17
CA HIS A 79 0.59 0.01 -5.35
C HIS A 79 1.19 -0.51 -4.03
N ALA A 80 1.01 0.23 -2.92
CA ALA A 80 1.44 -0.21 -1.60
C ALA A 80 0.72 -1.48 -1.14
N LEU A 81 -0.60 -1.56 -1.33
CA LEU A 81 -1.40 -2.74 -0.99
C LEU A 81 -0.98 -3.97 -1.80
N LYS A 82 -0.70 -3.81 -3.10
CA LYS A 82 -0.16 -4.90 -3.93
C LYS A 82 1.16 -5.42 -3.36
N LYS A 83 2.08 -4.51 -3.01
CA LYS A 83 3.36 -4.89 -2.39
C LYS A 83 3.17 -5.65 -1.07
N HIS A 84 2.28 -5.18 -0.19
CA HIS A 84 1.99 -5.87 1.06
C HIS A 84 1.33 -7.23 0.84
N ASN A 85 0.46 -7.35 -0.16
CA ASN A 85 -0.18 -8.62 -0.49
C ASN A 85 0.84 -9.67 -0.96
N GLU A 86 1.80 -9.28 -1.81
CA GLU A 86 2.89 -10.17 -2.21
C GLU A 86 3.77 -10.59 -1.03
N ALA A 87 4.12 -9.67 -0.13
CA ALA A 87 4.87 -10.01 1.09
C ALA A 87 4.10 -11.01 1.99
N LEU A 88 2.79 -10.81 2.18
CA LEU A 88 1.96 -11.75 2.95
C LEU A 88 1.86 -13.13 2.31
N LYS A 89 1.89 -13.21 0.96
CA LYS A 89 1.95 -14.50 0.27
C LYS A 89 3.26 -15.22 0.54
N GLU A 90 4.39 -14.50 0.52
CA GLU A 90 5.70 -15.06 0.87
C GLU A 90 5.73 -15.57 2.32
N ASP A 91 5.25 -14.78 3.28
CA ASP A 91 5.13 -15.18 4.68
C ASP A 91 4.26 -16.44 4.85
N MET A 92 3.14 -16.52 4.11
CA MET A 92 2.26 -17.69 4.13
C MET A 92 2.96 -18.94 3.58
N VAL A 93 3.78 -18.81 2.54
CA VAL A 93 4.59 -19.93 2.02
C VAL A 93 5.60 -20.39 3.07
N VAL A 94 6.31 -19.47 3.72
CA VAL A 94 7.28 -19.80 4.80
C VAL A 94 6.60 -20.50 5.97
N LEU A 95 5.43 -20.01 6.40
CA LEU A 95 4.66 -20.67 7.43
C LEU A 95 4.26 -22.07 6.97
N LYS A 96 3.69 -22.21 5.77
CA LYS A 96 3.26 -23.51 5.24
C LYS A 96 4.42 -24.50 5.14
N THR A 97 5.61 -24.08 4.70
CA THR A 97 6.79 -24.94 4.66
C THR A 97 7.33 -25.25 6.05
N GLY A 98 7.25 -24.32 7.01
CA GLY A 98 7.59 -24.58 8.41
C GLY A 98 6.63 -25.56 9.09
N TRP A 99 5.35 -25.51 8.77
CA TRP A 99 4.32 -26.43 9.26
C TRP A 99 4.42 -27.82 8.60
N VAL A 100 4.63 -27.90 7.28
CA VAL A 100 4.78 -29.19 6.55
C VAL A 100 6.16 -29.82 6.79
N GLY A 101 7.20 -28.99 6.92
CA GLY A 101 8.56 -29.38 7.31
C GLY A 101 8.71 -29.64 8.82
N SER A 102 7.63 -29.49 9.59
CA SER A 102 7.49 -30.06 10.93
C SER A 102 6.70 -31.37 10.84
N PRO A 103 7.29 -32.48 10.35
CA PRO A 103 6.79 -33.77 10.77
C PRO A 103 6.97 -33.78 12.30
N ALA A 104 5.86 -33.91 13.01
CA ALA A 104 5.88 -34.79 14.15
C ALA A 104 6.86 -34.37 15.28
N ARG A 105 6.54 -33.28 15.98
CA ARG A 105 6.65 -33.27 17.46
C ARG A 105 5.32 -33.71 18.08
N ARG A 106 4.58 -34.60 17.41
CA ARG A 106 3.32 -35.20 17.91
C ARG A 106 3.50 -36.66 18.35
N ASP A 107 4.75 -37.07 18.50
CA ASP A 107 5.28 -38.36 18.83
C ASP A 107 6.37 -38.14 19.87
N GLY A 108 5.92 -37.97 21.11
CA GLY A 108 6.61 -38.53 22.28
C GLY A 108 7.87 -37.85 22.81
N SER A 109 8.37 -36.76 22.22
CA SER A 109 9.55 -36.03 22.74
C SER A 109 9.28 -34.53 22.92
N LEU A 110 8.27 -34.20 23.72
CA LEU A 110 8.51 -33.15 24.70
C LEU A 110 9.42 -33.81 25.75
N ALA A 111 10.40 -33.09 26.28
CA ALA A 111 10.85 -33.32 27.66
C ALA A 111 9.66 -33.02 28.58
N GLY A 112 8.63 -33.85 28.48
CA GLY A 112 7.36 -33.73 29.14
C GLY A 112 7.51 -34.54 30.39
N THR A 113 7.60 -33.86 31.52
CA THR A 113 7.13 -34.43 32.77
C THR A 113 5.76 -35.03 32.50
N ALA A 114 5.71 -36.35 32.35
CA ALA A 114 4.44 -37.05 32.38
C ALA A 114 3.92 -36.81 33.78
N ALA A 115 2.97 -35.87 33.92
CA ALA A 115 2.17 -35.76 35.11
C ALA A 115 1.43 -37.09 35.24
N ARG A 116 1.93 -37.93 36.13
CA ARG A 116 1.23 -39.14 36.53
C ARG A 116 -0.12 -38.73 37.11
N ARG A 117 -1.10 -39.62 37.02
CA ARG A 117 -2.47 -39.38 37.52
C ARG A 117 -2.53 -39.03 39.02
N ASP A 118 -1.42 -39.23 39.74
CA ASP A 118 -1.17 -38.90 41.14
C ASP A 118 -0.49 -37.52 41.37
N GLY A 119 -0.24 -36.74 40.31
CA GLY A 119 0.43 -35.43 40.40
C GLY A 119 1.96 -35.49 40.44
N SER A 120 2.57 -36.67 40.34
CA SER A 120 4.04 -36.80 40.30
C SER A 120 4.60 -36.66 38.88
N PHE A 121 5.81 -36.11 38.77
CA PHE A 121 6.55 -35.95 37.52
C PHE A 121 7.71 -36.95 37.46
N ALA A 122 7.82 -37.70 36.36
CA ALA A 122 8.96 -38.58 36.10
C ALA A 122 9.69 -38.15 34.82
N LEU A 123 11.02 -38.14 34.88
CA LEU A 123 11.88 -38.05 33.70
C LEU A 123 11.78 -39.40 32.96
N VAL A 124 11.30 -39.37 31.72
CA VAL A 124 11.22 -40.58 30.88
C VAL A 124 12.62 -40.86 30.33
N ALA A 125 13.26 -41.91 30.82
CA ALA A 125 14.51 -42.44 30.27
C ALA A 125 14.28 -43.10 28.90
N GLY A 126 15.34 -43.20 28.09
CA GLY A 126 15.30 -43.86 26.78
C GLY A 126 14.84 -45.32 26.88
N ARG A 127 14.61 -45.97 25.72
CA ARG A 127 14.10 -47.34 25.59
C ARG A 127 15.00 -48.42 26.26
N ASP A 128 16.19 -48.02 26.66
CA ASP A 128 17.25 -48.75 27.36
C ASP A 128 17.39 -48.38 28.85
N GLY A 129 16.55 -47.48 29.38
CA GLY A 129 16.59 -47.04 30.78
C GLY A 129 17.75 -46.08 31.11
N SER A 130 18.53 -45.65 30.10
CA SER A 130 19.63 -44.71 30.31
C SER A 130 19.11 -43.27 30.42
N PRO A 131 19.57 -42.48 31.41
CA PRO A 131 19.33 -41.04 31.44
C PRO A 131 20.01 -40.38 30.24
N ALA A 132 19.34 -39.40 29.62
CA ALA A 132 19.92 -38.63 28.52
C ALA A 132 21.23 -37.97 28.98
N PRO A 133 22.28 -37.93 28.13
CA PRO A 133 23.62 -37.44 28.51
C PRO A 133 23.65 -35.98 28.97
N ASP A 134 22.58 -35.22 28.71
CA ASP A 134 22.46 -33.81 29.05
C ASP A 134 21.47 -33.54 30.21
N ALA A 135 21.07 -34.58 30.96
CA ALA A 135 20.22 -34.42 32.14
C ALA A 135 21.02 -33.80 33.30
N LEU A 136 21.15 -32.47 33.29
CA LEU A 136 21.71 -31.69 34.39
C LEU A 136 20.74 -31.78 35.59
N ILE A 137 21.06 -32.63 36.57
CA ILE A 137 20.29 -32.74 37.81
C ILE A 137 20.68 -31.55 38.71
N HIS A 138 19.89 -30.49 38.71
CA HIS A 138 19.97 -29.47 39.75
C HIS A 138 19.30 -29.98 41.03
N PHE A 139 20.09 -30.48 41.98
CA PHE A 139 19.67 -30.56 43.38
C PHE A 139 19.81 -29.18 44.01
N LYS A 140 18.69 -28.58 44.42
CA LYS A 140 18.72 -27.52 45.44
C LYS A 140 18.80 -28.20 46.82
N TYR A 141 19.78 -27.81 47.63
CA TYR A 141 19.66 -27.91 49.08
C TYR A 141 18.65 -26.87 49.57
#